data_AF-A0A538MTR2-F1
#
_entry.id   AF-A0A538MTR2-F1
#
_cell.length_a   1.000
_cell.length_b   1.000
_cell.length_c   1.000
_cell.angle_alpha   90.00
_cell.angle_beta   90.00
_cell.angle_gamma   90.00
#
_symmetry.space_group_name_H-M   'P 1'
#
loop_
_entity.id
_entity.type
_entity.pdbx_description
1 polymer ?
#
loop_
_entity_poly.entity_id
_entity_poly.type
_entity_poly.pdbx_seq_one_letter_code
_entity_poly.pdbx_strand_id
1 'polypeptide(L)' 'MEPHQNVAIMQRAYEAFNTGDMNTLTELMDETVWHLPGRSSMAGDYQGSGAT' A
#
# COMPACT_ATOMS: atom_id res chain seq x y z
N MET A 1 -0.11 20.02 -16.10
CA MET A 1 0.76 19.91 -14.92
C MET A 1 0.84 18.43 -14.64
N GLU A 2 2.02 17.83 -14.81
CA GLU A 2 2.21 16.43 -14.43
C GLU A 2 1.78 16.25 -12.97
N PRO A 3 1.10 15.14 -12.60
CA PRO A 3 0.81 14.87 -11.21
C PRO A 3 2.11 14.98 -10.42
N HIS A 4 2.06 15.62 -9.24
CA HIS A 4 3.19 15.55 -8.31
C HIS A 4 3.57 14.07 -8.15
N GLN A 5 4.86 13.74 -8.17
CA GLN A 5 5.37 12.36 -8.20
C GLN A 5 4.63 11.40 -7.24
N ASN A 6 4.28 11.90 -6.05
CA ASN A 6 3.50 11.18 -5.04
C ASN A 6 2.11 10.74 -5.52
N VAL A 7 1.40 11.58 -6.28
CA VAL A 7 0.08 11.28 -6.83
C VAL A 7 0.17 10.14 -7.85
N ALA A 8 1.19 10.16 -8.71
CA ALA A 8 1.42 9.09 -9.69
C ALA A 8 1.71 7.75 -9.00
N ILE A 9 2.50 7.76 -7.93
CA ILE A 9 2.78 6.57 -7.11
C ILE A 9 1.49 6.00 -6.49
N MET A 10 0.65 6.86 -5.90
CA MET A 10 -0.61 6.43 -5.29
C MET A 10 -1.60 5.87 -6.33
N GLN A 11 -1.71 6.47 -7.51
CA GLN A 11 -2.56 5.96 -8.59
C GLN A 11 -2.15 4.55 -9.02
N ARG A 12 -0.84 4.32 -9.19
CA ARG A 12 -0.30 3.00 -9.52
C ARG A 12 -0.57 1.97 -8.42
N ALA A 13 -0.44 2.36 -7.15
CA ALA A 13 -0.75 1.47 -6.02
C ALA A 13 -2.24 1.06 -6.00
N TYR A 14 -3.16 2.00 -6.25
CA TYR A 14 -4.59 1.69 -6.34
C TYR A 14 -4.94 0.79 -7.53
N GLU A 15 -4.31 0.98 -8.69
CA GLU A 15 -4.51 0.13 -9.85
C GLU A 15 -4.02 -1.31 -9.60
N ALA A 16 -2.84 -1.45 -9.01
CA ALA A 16 -2.29 -2.75 -8.62
C ALA A 16 -3.19 -3.47 -7.61
N PHE A 17 -3.71 -2.75 -6.60
CA PHE A 17 -4.66 -3.29 -5.63
C PHE A 17 -5.96 -3.77 -6.31
N ASN A 18 -6.55 -2.95 -7.18
CA ASN A 18 -7.82 -3.27 -7.83
C ASN A 18 -7.74 -4.46 -8.80
N THR A 19 -6.57 -4.67 -9.41
CA THR A 19 -6.33 -5.75 -10.37
C THR A 19 -5.74 -7.00 -9.70
N GLY A 20 -5.37 -6.92 -8.42
CA GLY A 20 -4.74 -8.02 -7.69
C GLY A 20 -3.26 -8.22 -8.02
N ASP A 21 -2.58 -7.23 -8.61
CA ASP A 21 -1.14 -7.25 -8.84
C ASP A 21 -0.38 -7.01 -7.53
N MET A 22 -0.28 -8.07 -6.74
CA MET A 22 0.38 -8.05 -5.43
C MET A 22 1.90 -7.84 -5.55
N ASN A 23 2.51 -8.14 -6.70
CA ASN A 23 3.95 -7.91 -6.92
C ASN A 23 4.22 -6.40 -6.99
N THR A 24 3.49 -5.69 -7.87
CA THR A 24 3.60 -4.23 -7.96
C THR A 24 3.22 -3.57 -6.64
N LEU A 25 2.16 -4.03 -5.98
CA LEU A 25 1.75 -3.45 -4.69
C LEU A 25 2.83 -3.65 -3.62
N THR A 26 3.47 -4.82 -3.57
CA THR A 26 4.57 -5.12 -2.64
C THR A 26 5.81 -4.26 -2.91
N GLU A 27 6.24 -4.14 -4.16
CA GLU A 27 7.39 -3.30 -4.54
C GLU A 27 7.19 -1.84 -4.16
N LEU A 28 5.97 -1.32 -4.33
CA LEU A 28 5.64 0.06 -3.98
C LEU A 28 5.56 0.30 -2.46
N MET A 29 5.37 -0.77 -1.67
CA MET A 29 5.11 -0.71 -0.23
C MET A 29 6.27 -1.25 0.63
N ASP A 30 7.39 -1.67 0.02
CA ASP A 30 8.45 -2.48 0.66
C ASP A 30 8.99 -1.89 1.98
N GLU A 31 9.19 -0.57 2.05
CA GLU A 31 9.69 0.13 3.24
C GLU A 31 8.59 0.92 3.98
N THR A 32 7.33 0.49 3.90
CA THR A 32 6.18 1.24 4.41
C THR A 32 5.53 0.56 5.61
N VAL A 33 5.02 1.36 6.55
CA VAL A 33 4.16 0.87 7.64
C VAL A 33 2.71 1.22 7.30
N TRP A 34 1.86 0.20 7.23
CA TRP A 34 0.42 0.39 7.08
C TRP A 34 -0.22 0.45 8.46
N HIS A 35 -0.78 1.61 8.80
CA HIS A 35 -1.53 1.81 10.03
C HIS A 35 -3.02 1.56 9.79
N LEU A 36 -3.58 0.50 10.40
CA LEU A 36 -5.03 0.26 10.39
C LEU A 36 -5.61 0.56 11.78
N PRO A 37 -6.10 1.78 12.03
CA PRO A 37 -6.68 2.14 13.32
C PRO A 37 -8.05 1.49 13.53
N GLY A 38 -8.41 1.22 14.78
CA GLY A 38 -9.75 0.73 15.13
C GLY A 38 -9.73 -0.31 16.24
N ARG A 39 -10.84 -1.06 16.35
CA ARG A 39 -11.02 -2.18 17.30
C ARG A 39 -11.41 -3.49 16.60
N SER A 40 -11.22 -3.55 15.28
CA SER A 40 -11.46 -4.76 14.48
C SER A 40 -10.33 -5.78 14.66
N SER A 41 -10.57 -7.03 14.25
CA SER A 41 -9.54 -8.07 14.18
C SER A 41 -8.36 -7.72 13.26
N MET A 42 -8.57 -6.78 12.33
CA MET A 42 -7.53 -6.29 11.41
C MET A 42 -6.83 -5.02 11.92
N ALA A 43 -7.17 -4.52 13.12
CA ALA A 43 -6.52 -3.30 13.61
C ALA A 43 -5.07 -3.61 14.00
N GLY A 44 -4.12 -2.78 13.53
CA GLY A 44 -2.70 -2.99 13.77
C GLY A 44 -1.79 -2.18 12.85
N ASP A 45 -0.50 -2.25 13.14
CA ASP A 45 0.57 -1.70 12.31
C ASP A 45 1.22 -2.85 11.54
N TYR A 46 1.12 -2.81 10.21
CA TYR A 46 1.67 -3.84 9.33
C TYR A 46 2.97 -3.31 8.71
N GLN A 47 4.09 -3.93 9.04
CA GLN A 47 5.40 -3.56 8.52
C GLN A 47 5.69 -4.30 7.21
N GLY A 48 5.76 -3.54 6.11
CA GLY A 48 6.15 -4.05 4.80
C GLY A 48 5.27 -5.21 4.29
N SER A 49 5.76 -5.88 3.26
CA SER A 49 5.09 -7.02 2.61
C SER A 49 5.10 -8.32 3.41
N GLY A 50 5.85 -8.35 4.52
CA GLY A 50 6.06 -9.52 5.38
C GLY A 50 5.27 -9.51 6.69
N ALA A 51 4.31 -8.60 6.87
CA ALA A 51 3.48 -8.58 8.07
C ALA A 51 2.54 -9.81 8.10
N THR A 52 2.97 -10.85 8.81
CA THR A 52 2.21 -12.10 9.08
C THR A 52 1.35 -12.00 10.33
#